data_AF-A0A1V2M3N3-F1
#
_entry.id   AF-A0A1V2M3N3-F1
#
_cell.length_a   1.000
_cell.length_b   1.000
_cell.length_c   1.000
_cell.angle_alpha   90.00
_cell.angle_beta   90.00
_cell.angle_gamma   90.00
#
_symmetry.space_group_name_H-M   'P 1'
#
loop_
_entity.id
_entity.type
_entity.pdbx_description
1 polymer ?
#
loop_
_entity_poly.entity_id
_entity_poly.type
_entity_poly.pdbx_seq_one_letter_code
_entity_poly.pdbx_strand_id
1 'polypeptide(L)'
;MSRNFIIFGKEFLIPSDRNNYICLSKEYTNLAREKQQKFNTYKLGSYSSNDLKRMYEYGCGLINEAVDQSIQILLSHKVYEIDSERFIKKYYKPYFNWDKYCLHMNDNNEFILSNENGLTQYKNIEFKKQMSESELSAKYLEELAEDLKNQELPIRDGNEISTILSIGIIENIENMKYALIDALKDTLDYEIECISDEDKDKARSLVNNFDEVDKNLEDKIILTLQLDPFNVDIYRYIINNNIGDHKDLASLVKYFDISLEDIVNKKLSTLIPSLILSEEKALDIKQEILNYMNMYNVKKSSVLDSINSILEKIYDI
;
A
#
# COMPACT_ATOMS: atom_id res chain seq x y z
N MET A 1 -10.72 5.24 21.09
CA MET A 1 -9.82 5.65 22.20
C MET A 1 -8.56 6.25 21.60
N SER A 2 -8.03 7.33 22.18
CA SER A 2 -6.71 7.84 21.80
C SER A 2 -5.62 6.82 22.14
N ARG A 3 -4.46 6.94 21.51
CA ARG A 3 -3.32 6.05 21.76
C ARG A 3 -2.06 6.86 21.98
N ASN A 4 -1.29 6.51 23.01
CA ASN A 4 -0.07 7.22 23.38
C ASN A 4 1.15 6.33 23.18
N PHE A 5 2.23 6.93 22.71
CA PHE A 5 3.55 6.32 22.61
C PHE A 5 4.56 7.25 23.26
N ILE A 6 5.66 6.69 23.75
CA ILE A 6 6.83 7.47 24.12
C ILE A 6 7.83 7.37 22.98
N ILE A 7 8.31 8.49 22.47
CA ILE A 7 9.37 8.58 21.47
C ILE A 7 10.37 9.60 21.98
N PHE A 8 11.65 9.22 22.09
CA PHE A 8 12.70 10.12 22.59
C PHE A 8 12.37 10.70 23.98
N GLY A 9 11.68 9.93 24.83
CA GLY A 9 11.23 10.39 26.15
C GLY A 9 10.10 11.42 26.12
N LYS A 10 9.52 11.71 24.95
CA LYS A 10 8.41 12.65 24.75
C LYS A 10 7.13 11.89 24.38
N GLU A 11 5.99 12.45 24.76
CA GLU A 11 4.69 11.86 24.43
C GLU A 11 4.32 12.11 22.96
N PHE A 12 3.95 11.04 22.27
CA PHE A 12 3.37 11.06 20.94
C PHE A 12 1.93 10.55 21.04
N LEU A 13 1.00 11.51 21.12
CA LEU A 13 -0.43 11.25 21.21
C LEU A 13 -1.06 11.14 19.83
N ILE A 14 -1.81 10.05 19.62
CA ILE A 14 -2.70 9.84 18.48
C ILE A 14 -4.14 10.09 18.96
N PRO A 15 -4.79 11.17 18.48
CA PRO A 15 -6.20 11.43 18.73
C PRO A 15 -7.13 10.26 18.34
N SER A 16 -8.33 10.21 18.91
CA SER A 16 -9.25 9.07 18.70
C SER A 16 -9.76 8.94 17.27
N ASP A 17 -10.07 10.06 16.63
CA ASP A 17 -10.47 10.18 15.22
C ASP A 17 -9.33 9.76 14.28
N ARG A 18 -8.11 10.21 14.56
CA ARG A 18 -6.87 9.78 13.88
C ARG A 18 -6.64 8.27 14.02
N ASN A 19 -6.83 7.73 15.22
CA ASN A 19 -6.72 6.30 15.50
C ASN A 19 -7.77 5.48 14.72
N ASN A 20 -9.01 5.98 14.59
CA ASN A 20 -10.04 5.32 13.77
C ASN A 20 -9.59 5.22 12.29
N TYR A 21 -9.04 6.29 11.73
CA TYR A 21 -8.46 6.27 10.38
C TYR A 21 -7.33 5.23 10.26
N ILE A 22 -6.41 5.18 11.22
CA ILE A 22 -5.29 4.22 11.23
C ILE A 22 -5.82 2.79 11.26
N CYS A 23 -6.79 2.49 12.13
CA CYS A 23 -7.41 1.16 12.20
C CYS A 23 -8.01 0.74 10.85
N LEU A 24 -8.79 1.62 10.21
CA LEU A 24 -9.36 1.34 8.88
C LEU A 24 -8.27 1.15 7.82
N SER A 25 -7.23 1.99 7.81
CA SER A 25 -6.14 1.84 6.84
C SER A 25 -5.46 0.48 6.96
N LYS A 26 -5.22 -0.02 8.18
CA LYS A 26 -4.64 -1.35 8.40
C LYS A 26 -5.56 -2.47 7.93
N GLU A 27 -6.85 -2.35 8.19
CA GLU A 27 -7.85 -3.33 7.76
C GLU A 27 -7.87 -3.46 6.23
N TYR A 28 -7.93 -2.32 5.52
CA TYR A 28 -7.93 -2.32 4.05
C TYR A 28 -6.58 -2.73 3.45
N THR A 29 -5.44 -2.37 4.05
CA THR A 29 -4.14 -2.87 3.60
C THR A 29 -4.03 -4.39 3.77
N ASN A 30 -4.54 -4.96 4.87
CA ASN A 30 -4.56 -6.41 5.06
C ASN A 30 -5.50 -7.10 4.07
N LEU A 31 -6.69 -6.53 3.84
CA LEU A 31 -7.64 -7.01 2.86
C LEU A 31 -7.05 -6.99 1.45
N ALA A 32 -6.41 -5.88 1.07
CA ALA A 32 -5.72 -5.72 -0.20
C ALA A 32 -4.65 -6.80 -0.39
N ARG A 33 -3.81 -7.05 0.61
CA ARG A 33 -2.79 -8.12 0.57
C ARG A 33 -3.41 -9.52 0.46
N GLU A 34 -4.51 -9.80 1.17
CA GLU A 34 -5.23 -11.07 1.05
C GLU A 34 -5.74 -11.29 -0.38
N LYS A 35 -6.42 -10.28 -0.95
CA LYS A 35 -6.94 -10.35 -2.32
C LYS A 35 -5.82 -10.43 -3.36
N GLN A 36 -4.75 -9.67 -3.16
CA GLN A 36 -3.56 -9.74 -3.99
C GLN A 36 -2.94 -11.14 -3.99
N GLN A 37 -2.82 -11.78 -2.82
CA GLN A 37 -2.30 -13.14 -2.73
C GLN A 37 -3.20 -14.14 -3.46
N LYS A 38 -4.53 -14.04 -3.28
CA LYS A 38 -5.50 -14.84 -4.05
C LYS A 38 -5.30 -14.64 -5.56
N PHE A 39 -5.17 -13.40 -6.01
CA PHE A 39 -4.87 -13.07 -7.40
C PHE A 39 -3.55 -13.69 -7.89
N ASN A 40 -2.47 -13.53 -7.15
CA ASN A 40 -1.16 -14.05 -7.54
C ASN A 40 -1.11 -15.59 -7.57
N THR A 41 -2.00 -16.28 -6.85
CA THR A 41 -2.15 -17.74 -6.94
C THR A 41 -3.00 -18.19 -8.13
N TYR A 42 -3.71 -17.27 -8.79
CA TYR A 42 -4.47 -17.54 -10.01
C TYR A 42 -3.51 -17.76 -11.18
N LYS A 43 -3.05 -19.00 -11.32
CA LYS A 43 -2.14 -19.40 -12.40
C LYS A 43 -2.91 -19.65 -13.69
N LEU A 44 -2.50 -18.97 -14.76
CA LEU A 44 -2.93 -19.29 -16.12
C LEU A 44 -1.78 -19.96 -16.87
N GLY A 45 -2.10 -20.99 -17.65
CA GLY A 45 -1.12 -21.76 -18.42
C GLY A 45 -0.58 -21.02 -19.66
N SER A 46 -1.25 -19.94 -20.05
CA SER A 46 -0.90 -19.04 -21.16
C SER A 46 -1.38 -17.62 -20.84
N TYR A 47 -0.84 -16.63 -21.55
CA TYR A 47 -1.29 -15.23 -21.49
C TYR A 47 -1.93 -14.82 -22.82
N SER A 48 -2.90 -15.61 -23.29
CA SER A 48 -3.73 -15.24 -24.46
C SER A 48 -4.68 -14.09 -24.12
N SER A 49 -5.24 -13.40 -25.11
CA SER A 49 -6.26 -12.34 -24.87
C SER A 49 -7.45 -12.83 -24.01
N ASN A 50 -7.85 -14.10 -24.16
CA ASN A 50 -8.90 -14.69 -23.32
C ASN A 50 -8.45 -14.94 -21.88
N ASP A 51 -7.18 -15.24 -21.67
CA ASP A 51 -6.60 -15.40 -20.33
C ASP A 51 -6.52 -14.04 -19.63
N LEU A 52 -6.09 -12.99 -20.35
CA LEU A 52 -6.06 -11.61 -19.84
C LEU A 52 -7.46 -11.12 -19.42
N LYS A 53 -8.48 -11.40 -20.23
CA LYS A 53 -9.88 -11.14 -19.87
C LYS A 53 -10.28 -11.78 -18.54
N ARG A 54 -9.94 -13.07 -18.38
CA ARG A 54 -10.27 -13.82 -17.16
C ARG A 54 -9.53 -13.27 -15.95
N MET A 55 -8.27 -12.85 -16.11
CA MET A 55 -7.54 -12.15 -15.04
C MET A 55 -8.23 -10.87 -14.63
N TYR A 56 -8.62 -10.05 -15.61
CA TYR A 56 -9.37 -8.81 -15.34
C TYR A 56 -10.66 -9.08 -14.56
N GLU A 57 -11.50 -10.01 -15.08
CA GLU A 57 -12.77 -10.37 -14.45
C GLU A 57 -12.57 -10.97 -13.05
N TYR A 58 -11.51 -11.75 -12.86
CA TYR A 58 -11.14 -12.29 -11.55
C TYR A 58 -10.73 -11.18 -10.57
N GLY A 59 -9.92 -10.21 -11.03
CA GLY A 59 -9.55 -9.02 -10.25
C GLY A 59 -10.76 -8.18 -9.85
N CYS A 60 -11.70 -7.94 -10.78
CA CYS A 60 -12.99 -7.32 -10.50
C CYS A 60 -13.76 -8.08 -9.40
N GLY A 61 -13.81 -9.41 -9.49
CA GLY A 61 -14.45 -10.25 -8.48
C GLY A 61 -13.85 -10.07 -7.09
N LEU A 62 -12.52 -10.01 -6.99
CA LEU A 62 -11.83 -9.77 -5.71
C LEU A 62 -12.08 -8.37 -5.13
N ILE A 63 -12.19 -7.35 -6.00
CA ILE A 63 -12.57 -5.99 -5.60
C ILE A 63 -14.02 -5.97 -5.09
N ASN A 64 -14.93 -6.69 -5.74
CA ASN A 64 -16.32 -6.79 -5.30
C ASN A 64 -16.45 -7.52 -3.96
N GLU A 65 -15.66 -8.58 -3.73
CA GLU A 65 -15.60 -9.21 -2.41
C GLU A 65 -15.18 -8.20 -1.31
N ALA A 66 -14.31 -7.23 -1.63
CA ALA A 66 -13.92 -6.18 -0.69
C ALA A 66 -15.03 -5.14 -0.48
N VAL A 67 -15.87 -4.87 -1.50
CA VAL A 67 -17.08 -4.06 -1.34
C VAL A 67 -18.01 -4.71 -0.33
N ASP A 68 -18.26 -6.01 -0.45
CA ASP A 68 -19.15 -6.72 0.48
C ASP A 68 -18.63 -6.66 1.93
N GLN A 69 -17.31 -6.72 2.13
CA GLN A 69 -16.72 -6.49 3.45
C GLN A 69 -16.95 -5.07 3.97
N SER A 70 -16.86 -4.07 3.09
CA SER A 70 -17.17 -2.68 3.44
C SER A 70 -18.63 -2.53 3.89
N ILE A 71 -19.56 -3.24 3.23
CA ILE A 71 -20.96 -3.30 3.66
C ILE A 71 -21.09 -3.96 5.04
N GLN A 72 -20.38 -5.06 5.30
CA GLN A 72 -20.39 -5.67 6.64
C GLN A 72 -19.88 -4.72 7.73
N ILE A 73 -18.86 -3.90 7.43
CA ILE A 73 -18.37 -2.88 8.35
C ILE A 73 -19.47 -1.82 8.61
N LEU A 74 -20.13 -1.31 7.57
CA LEU A 74 -21.25 -0.37 7.70
C LEU A 74 -22.39 -0.96 8.56
N LEU A 75 -22.76 -2.22 8.32
CA LEU A 75 -23.77 -2.94 9.10
C LEU A 75 -23.38 -3.07 10.57
N SER A 76 -22.10 -3.33 10.87
CA SER A 76 -21.61 -3.39 12.26
C SER A 76 -21.66 -2.04 12.97
N HIS A 77 -21.64 -0.94 12.22
CA HIS A 77 -21.85 0.43 12.71
C HIS A 77 -23.33 0.86 12.67
N LYS A 78 -24.26 -0.08 12.44
CA LYS A 78 -25.72 0.14 12.36
C LYS A 78 -26.18 1.00 11.18
N VAL A 79 -25.40 1.02 10.10
CA VAL A 79 -25.78 1.66 8.85
C VAL A 79 -26.45 0.63 7.95
N TYR A 80 -27.79 0.55 7.99
CA TYR A 80 -28.57 -0.50 7.32
C TYR A 80 -29.10 -0.12 5.93
N GLU A 81 -29.07 1.17 5.58
CA GLU A 81 -29.70 1.69 4.35
C GLU A 81 -28.78 1.68 3.12
N ILE A 82 -27.57 1.16 3.26
CA ILE A 82 -26.57 1.10 2.20
C ILE A 82 -26.36 -0.36 1.81
N ASP A 83 -26.70 -0.69 0.58
CA ASP A 83 -26.32 -1.93 -0.09
C ASP A 83 -25.07 -1.72 -0.96
N SER A 84 -24.53 -2.80 -1.53
CA SER A 84 -23.34 -2.75 -2.38
C SER A 84 -23.51 -1.79 -3.57
N GLU A 85 -24.67 -1.81 -4.27
CA GLU A 85 -24.91 -0.94 -5.42
C GLU A 85 -24.87 0.55 -5.03
N ARG A 86 -25.58 0.91 -3.96
CA ARG A 86 -25.61 2.29 -3.45
C ARG A 86 -24.23 2.71 -2.95
N PHE A 87 -23.52 1.84 -2.25
CA PHE A 87 -22.16 2.11 -1.78
C PHE A 87 -21.23 2.45 -2.94
N ILE A 88 -21.24 1.59 -3.95
CA ILE A 88 -20.42 1.76 -5.15
C ILE A 88 -20.74 3.08 -5.83
N LYS A 89 -22.02 3.27 -6.18
CA LYS A 89 -22.45 4.38 -7.04
C LYS A 89 -22.26 5.73 -6.36
N LYS A 90 -22.53 5.80 -5.05
CA LYS A 90 -22.50 7.04 -4.28
C LYS A 90 -21.12 7.36 -3.73
N TYR A 91 -20.41 6.38 -3.18
CA TYR A 91 -19.19 6.64 -2.41
C TYR A 91 -17.92 6.11 -3.08
N TYR A 92 -17.94 4.93 -3.69
CA TYR A 92 -16.71 4.32 -4.20
C TYR A 92 -16.31 4.76 -5.60
N LYS A 93 -17.29 5.10 -6.46
CA LYS A 93 -17.06 5.51 -7.85
C LYS A 93 -15.97 6.59 -8.03
N PRO A 94 -15.86 7.64 -7.19
CA PRO A 94 -14.79 8.64 -7.32
C PRO A 94 -13.37 8.09 -7.09
N TYR A 95 -13.24 6.98 -6.36
CA TYR A 95 -11.97 6.38 -5.97
C TYR A 95 -11.61 5.13 -6.79
N PHE A 96 -12.58 4.58 -7.53
CA PHE A 96 -12.40 3.43 -8.39
C PHE A 96 -11.59 3.79 -9.63
N ASN A 97 -10.50 3.06 -9.87
CA ASN A 97 -9.59 3.33 -10.98
C ASN A 97 -9.07 2.06 -11.69
N TRP A 98 -9.72 0.92 -11.46
CA TRP A 98 -9.33 -0.39 -11.99
C TRP A 98 -9.09 -0.38 -13.50
N ASP A 99 -9.93 0.34 -14.26
CA ASP A 99 -9.83 0.41 -15.72
C ASP A 99 -8.49 1.01 -16.21
N LYS A 100 -7.82 1.85 -15.40
CA LYS A 100 -6.49 2.41 -15.75
C LYS A 100 -5.42 1.33 -15.87
N TYR A 101 -5.48 0.29 -15.05
CA TYR A 101 -4.52 -0.82 -15.07
C TYR A 101 -4.69 -1.71 -16.29
N CYS A 102 -5.79 -1.54 -17.04
CA CYS A 102 -6.12 -2.30 -18.24
C CYS A 102 -5.86 -1.53 -19.52
N LEU A 103 -5.94 -0.20 -19.48
CA LEU A 103 -5.58 0.65 -20.62
C LEU A 103 -4.07 0.58 -20.95
N HIS A 104 -3.23 0.21 -19.99
CA HIS A 104 -1.79 -0.03 -20.21
C HIS A 104 -1.47 -1.32 -21.01
N MET A 105 -2.46 -1.96 -21.67
CA MET A 105 -2.32 -3.28 -22.32
C MET A 105 -2.33 -3.30 -23.87
N ASN A 106 -2.39 -2.19 -24.62
CA ASN A 106 -2.31 -2.23 -26.11
C ASN A 106 -1.03 -1.56 -26.65
N ASP A 107 -0.32 -2.16 -27.63
CA ASP A 107 -0.77 -2.18 -29.04
C ASP A 107 -0.67 -3.49 -29.87
N ASN A 108 -0.47 -4.70 -29.30
CA ASN A 108 -0.44 -5.92 -30.17
C ASN A 108 -1.10 -7.20 -29.63
N ASN A 109 -1.95 -7.14 -28.60
CA ASN A 109 -2.84 -8.25 -28.25
C ASN A 109 -4.21 -7.69 -27.88
N GLU A 110 -5.11 -7.60 -28.87
CA GLU A 110 -6.45 -7.05 -28.72
C GLU A 110 -7.13 -7.50 -27.41
N PHE A 111 -7.27 -6.53 -26.50
CA PHE A 111 -8.41 -6.44 -25.60
C PHE A 111 -8.95 -5.01 -25.65
N ILE A 112 -10.03 -4.83 -26.42
CA ILE A 112 -10.79 -3.59 -26.47
C ILE A 112 -11.61 -3.48 -25.18
N LEU A 113 -11.18 -2.62 -24.26
CA LEU A 113 -12.07 -2.00 -23.28
C LEU A 113 -12.26 -0.51 -23.65
N SER A 114 -12.61 -0.24 -24.91
CA SER A 114 -13.30 1.02 -25.20
C SER A 114 -14.76 0.87 -24.74
N ASN A 115 -14.99 1.43 -23.56
CA ASN A 115 -16.20 2.13 -23.18
C ASN A 115 -17.50 1.33 -23.02
N GLU A 116 -18.24 1.75 -22.00
CA GLU A 116 -19.53 1.21 -21.53
C GLU A 116 -19.46 -0.10 -20.73
N ASN A 117 -18.48 -0.98 -20.93
CA ASN A 117 -18.47 -2.29 -20.25
C ASN A 117 -17.71 -2.43 -18.93
N GLY A 118 -16.80 -1.54 -18.53
CA GLY A 118 -16.16 -1.64 -17.20
C GLY A 118 -17.20 -1.52 -16.07
N LEU A 119 -18.02 -0.48 -16.14
CA LEU A 119 -19.20 -0.26 -15.28
C LEU A 119 -20.38 -1.21 -15.57
N THR A 120 -20.50 -1.76 -16.78
CA THR A 120 -21.60 -2.69 -17.13
C THR A 120 -21.26 -4.15 -16.80
N GLN A 121 -19.98 -4.54 -16.76
CA GLN A 121 -19.53 -5.78 -16.10
C GLN A 121 -19.59 -5.63 -14.57
N TYR A 122 -19.35 -4.42 -14.05
CA TYR A 122 -19.66 -4.03 -12.67
C TYR A 122 -21.16 -4.18 -12.33
N LYS A 123 -22.05 -3.98 -13.30
CA LYS A 123 -23.50 -4.26 -13.20
C LYS A 123 -23.89 -5.72 -13.51
N ASN A 124 -23.00 -6.56 -14.02
CA ASN A 124 -23.35 -7.90 -14.53
C ASN A 124 -22.81 -9.06 -13.68
N ILE A 125 -22.10 -8.80 -12.58
CA ILE A 125 -21.80 -9.84 -11.58
C ILE A 125 -23.05 -10.18 -10.75
N GLU A 126 -24.09 -9.34 -10.79
CA GLU A 126 -25.47 -9.74 -10.52
C GLU A 126 -26.44 -8.81 -11.27
N PHE A 127 -27.44 -9.38 -11.97
CA PHE A 127 -28.55 -8.72 -12.68
C PHE A 127 -28.47 -8.44 -14.20
N LYS A 128 -28.92 -9.45 -14.96
CA LYS A 128 -29.69 -9.20 -16.19
C LYS A 128 -31.03 -8.54 -15.85
N LYS A 129 -31.17 -7.22 -16.07
CA LYS A 129 -32.34 -6.59 -16.73
C LYS A 129 -32.22 -5.06 -16.82
N GLN A 130 -32.24 -4.59 -18.08
CA GLN A 130 -32.79 -3.31 -18.58
C GLN A 130 -32.24 -1.98 -18.02
N MET A 131 -31.49 -1.22 -18.83
CA MET A 131 -31.88 0.13 -19.31
C MET A 131 -30.75 0.80 -20.12
N SER A 132 -31.19 1.67 -21.04
CA SER A 132 -30.50 2.32 -22.16
C SER A 132 -29.47 3.40 -21.82
N GLU A 133 -28.46 3.50 -22.68
CA GLU A 133 -27.35 4.47 -22.74
C GLU A 133 -27.78 5.92 -23.04
N SER A 134 -26.98 6.91 -22.62
CA SER A 134 -27.10 8.30 -23.06
C SER A 134 -25.72 8.96 -23.26
N GLU A 135 -25.39 9.21 -24.53
CA GLU A 135 -24.67 10.30 -25.24
C GLU A 135 -23.65 11.25 -24.54
N LEU A 136 -23.46 11.25 -23.22
CA LEU A 136 -22.41 12.03 -22.55
C LEU A 136 -21.05 11.33 -22.50
N SER A 137 -21.00 10.02 -22.74
CA SER A 137 -19.74 9.25 -22.74
C SER A 137 -18.89 9.57 -23.96
N ALA A 138 -19.47 9.60 -25.16
CA ALA A 138 -18.74 9.62 -26.44
C ALA A 138 -17.72 10.77 -26.58
N LYS A 139 -18.06 11.97 -26.12
CA LYS A 139 -17.22 13.17 -26.34
C LYS A 139 -15.95 13.19 -25.47
N TYR A 140 -16.03 12.67 -24.25
CA TYR A 140 -14.86 12.53 -23.36
C TYR A 140 -13.89 11.45 -23.88
N LEU A 141 -14.40 10.50 -24.66
CA LEU A 141 -13.66 9.36 -25.17
C LEU A 141 -12.92 9.69 -26.47
N GLU A 142 -13.45 10.61 -27.27
CA GLU A 142 -12.72 11.17 -28.42
C GLU A 142 -11.50 11.98 -27.97
N GLU A 143 -11.61 12.78 -26.92
CA GLU A 143 -10.48 13.56 -26.38
C GLU A 143 -9.38 12.65 -25.80
N LEU A 144 -9.74 11.60 -25.05
CA LEU A 144 -8.77 10.67 -24.46
C LEU A 144 -8.06 9.79 -25.51
N ALA A 145 -8.76 9.43 -26.59
CA ALA A 145 -8.20 8.64 -27.70
C ALA A 145 -7.17 9.42 -28.52
N GLU A 146 -7.36 10.73 -28.67
CA GLU A 146 -6.46 11.60 -29.43
C GLU A 146 -5.12 11.82 -28.68
N ASP A 147 -5.17 11.92 -27.35
CA ASP A 147 -3.97 12.05 -26.48
C ASP A 147 -3.11 10.77 -26.47
N LEU A 148 -3.74 9.60 -26.58
CA LEU A 148 -3.06 8.29 -26.52
C LEU A 148 -2.39 7.89 -27.85
N LYS A 149 -2.86 8.40 -28.98
CA LYS A 149 -2.31 8.12 -30.33
C LYS A 149 -0.85 8.57 -30.51
N ASN A 150 -0.35 9.44 -29.63
CA ASN A 150 0.94 10.11 -29.78
C ASN A 150 2.06 9.54 -28.89
N GLN A 151 1.82 8.43 -28.18
CA GLN A 151 2.84 7.80 -27.31
C GLN A 151 3.17 6.38 -27.79
N GLU A 152 4.37 6.17 -28.35
CA GLU A 152 4.90 4.83 -28.59
C GLU A 152 5.17 4.12 -27.25
N LEU A 153 4.48 3.00 -26.98
CA LEU A 153 4.65 2.22 -25.75
C LEU A 153 5.13 0.79 -26.05
N PRO A 154 6.06 0.23 -25.24
CA PRO A 154 6.67 -1.07 -25.50
C PRO A 154 5.74 -2.27 -25.23
N ILE A 155 5.96 -3.36 -25.96
CA ILE A 155 5.30 -4.67 -25.77
C ILE A 155 5.67 -5.22 -24.38
N ARG A 156 4.66 -5.53 -23.55
CA ARG A 156 4.81 -6.05 -22.18
C ARG A 156 4.60 -7.57 -22.13
N ASP A 157 5.39 -8.28 -21.33
CA ASP A 157 5.20 -9.73 -21.15
C ASP A 157 4.04 -10.04 -20.17
N GLY A 158 3.58 -11.30 -20.14
CA GLY A 158 2.46 -11.71 -19.29
C GLY A 158 2.70 -11.55 -17.78
N ASN A 159 3.95 -11.60 -17.33
CA ASN A 159 4.30 -11.42 -15.92
C ASN A 159 4.21 -9.94 -15.51
N GLU A 160 4.60 -9.03 -16.40
CA GLU A 160 4.40 -7.59 -16.22
C GLU A 160 2.91 -7.26 -16.12
N ILE A 161 2.07 -7.85 -16.98
CA ILE A 161 0.61 -7.65 -16.93
C ILE A 161 0.01 -8.16 -15.61
N SER A 162 0.38 -9.36 -15.18
CA SER A 162 -0.04 -9.91 -13.90
C SER A 162 0.34 -8.99 -12.74
N THR A 163 1.55 -8.43 -12.79
CA THR A 163 2.05 -7.47 -11.77
C THR A 163 1.22 -6.18 -11.77
N ILE A 164 0.91 -5.62 -12.94
CA ILE A 164 0.11 -4.39 -13.06
C ILE A 164 -1.31 -4.60 -12.51
N LEU A 165 -1.95 -5.72 -12.84
CA LEU A 165 -3.27 -6.07 -12.31
C LEU A 165 -3.22 -6.30 -10.80
N SER A 166 -2.16 -6.94 -10.29
CA SER A 166 -1.92 -7.14 -8.86
C SER A 166 -1.83 -5.80 -8.11
N ILE A 167 -1.15 -4.80 -8.69
CA ILE A 167 -1.07 -3.44 -8.17
C ILE A 167 -2.45 -2.76 -8.18
N GLY A 168 -3.19 -2.88 -9.29
CA GLY A 168 -4.52 -2.27 -9.40
C GLY A 168 -5.52 -2.82 -8.37
N ILE A 169 -5.43 -4.11 -8.02
CA ILE A 169 -6.26 -4.72 -6.97
C ILE A 169 -5.95 -4.08 -5.62
N ILE A 170 -4.66 -3.95 -5.28
CA ILE A 170 -4.26 -3.31 -4.03
C ILE A 170 -4.83 -1.90 -3.97
N GLU A 171 -4.58 -1.10 -5.01
CA GLU A 171 -4.93 0.31 -5.00
C GLU A 171 -6.45 0.52 -4.90
N ASN A 172 -7.24 -0.24 -5.64
CA ASN A 172 -8.70 -0.15 -5.59
C ASN A 172 -9.24 -0.52 -4.20
N ILE A 173 -8.73 -1.60 -3.60
CA ILE A 173 -9.16 -2.00 -2.26
C ILE A 173 -8.71 -0.98 -1.21
N GLU A 174 -7.48 -0.47 -1.27
CA GLU A 174 -7.01 0.56 -0.33
C GLU A 174 -7.78 1.87 -0.47
N ASN A 175 -8.18 2.24 -1.69
CA ASN A 175 -9.01 3.41 -1.97
C ASN A 175 -10.43 3.28 -1.42
N MET A 176 -10.93 2.05 -1.27
CA MET A 176 -12.26 1.78 -0.73
C MET A 176 -12.42 2.25 0.72
N LYS A 177 -11.32 2.40 1.48
CA LYS A 177 -11.36 2.99 2.82
C LYS A 177 -11.91 4.42 2.81
N TYR A 178 -11.60 5.22 1.79
CA TYR A 178 -12.09 6.59 1.68
C TYR A 178 -13.60 6.60 1.40
N ALA A 179 -14.07 5.70 0.53
CA ALA A 179 -15.49 5.49 0.28
C ALA A 179 -16.25 5.06 1.55
N LEU A 180 -15.66 4.17 2.36
CA LEU A 180 -16.23 3.77 3.65
C LEU A 180 -16.30 4.95 4.62
N ILE A 181 -15.25 5.75 4.71
CA ILE A 181 -15.21 6.95 5.57
C ILE A 181 -16.30 7.94 5.15
N ASP A 182 -16.46 8.20 3.86
CA ASP A 182 -17.51 9.08 3.35
C ASP A 182 -18.91 8.54 3.66
N ALA A 183 -19.12 7.23 3.50
CA ALA A 183 -20.37 6.59 3.85
C ALA A 183 -20.68 6.69 5.34
N LEU A 184 -19.68 6.49 6.21
CA LEU A 184 -19.81 6.64 7.65
C LEU A 184 -20.12 8.08 8.04
N LYS A 185 -19.42 9.08 7.48
CA LYS A 185 -19.65 10.51 7.76
C LYS A 185 -21.02 11.01 7.30
N ASP A 186 -21.52 10.49 6.19
CA ASP A 186 -22.83 10.89 5.65
C ASP A 186 -24.01 10.25 6.42
N THR A 187 -23.79 9.07 7.01
CA THR A 187 -24.86 8.31 7.70
C THR A 187 -24.81 8.42 9.22
N LEU A 188 -23.64 8.69 9.77
CA LEU A 188 -23.36 8.84 11.19
C LEU A 188 -22.55 10.13 11.36
N ASP A 189 -22.72 10.82 12.48
CA ASP A 189 -21.82 11.91 12.89
C ASP A 189 -20.47 11.31 13.35
N TYR A 190 -19.80 10.61 12.44
CA TYR A 190 -18.65 9.77 12.71
C TYR A 190 -17.37 10.57 12.51
N GLU A 191 -16.70 10.90 13.61
CA GLU A 191 -15.45 11.65 13.60
C GLU A 191 -14.28 10.76 13.15
N ILE A 192 -13.85 10.98 11.90
CA ILE A 192 -12.62 10.45 11.33
C ILE A 192 -11.85 11.59 10.67
N GLU A 193 -10.65 11.84 11.19
CA GLU A 193 -9.68 12.72 10.57
C GLU A 193 -8.84 11.89 9.59
N CYS A 194 -8.85 12.26 8.29
CA CYS A 194 -8.03 11.66 7.23
C CYS A 194 -6.69 12.41 7.09
N ILE A 195 -5.63 11.75 6.63
CA ILE A 195 -4.33 12.43 6.47
C ILE A 195 -4.44 13.20 5.18
N SER A 196 -4.45 14.53 5.28
CA SER A 196 -4.59 15.39 4.12
C SER A 196 -3.33 15.34 3.25
N ASP A 197 -3.47 15.61 1.95
CA ASP A 197 -2.29 15.70 1.08
C ASP A 197 -1.38 16.86 1.49
N GLU A 198 -1.95 17.93 2.06
CA GLU A 198 -1.19 19.03 2.66
C GLU A 198 -0.30 18.55 3.83
N ASP A 199 -0.82 17.68 4.71
CA ASP A 199 -0.04 17.13 5.82
C ASP A 199 1.05 16.18 5.33
N LYS A 200 0.76 15.35 4.31
CA LYS A 200 1.78 14.50 3.66
C LYS A 200 2.89 15.34 3.06
N ASP A 201 2.55 16.41 2.34
CA ASP A 201 3.52 17.29 1.70
C ASP A 201 4.34 18.08 2.72
N LYS A 202 3.71 18.55 3.81
CA LYS A 202 4.41 19.15 4.95
C LYS A 202 5.37 18.16 5.60
N ALA A 203 4.92 16.94 5.89
CA ALA A 203 5.76 15.90 6.49
C ALA A 203 6.98 15.58 5.61
N ARG A 204 6.79 15.39 4.30
CA ARG A 204 7.89 15.19 3.34
C ARG A 204 8.86 16.37 3.33
N SER A 205 8.32 17.59 3.29
CA SER A 205 9.12 18.82 3.30
C SER A 205 9.94 18.95 4.57
N LEU A 206 9.40 18.56 5.73
CA LEU A 206 10.14 18.54 6.98
C LEU A 206 11.32 17.58 6.92
N VAL A 207 11.10 16.33 6.52
CA VAL A 207 12.16 15.30 6.40
C VAL A 207 13.30 15.77 5.50
N ASN A 208 12.97 16.37 4.35
CA ASN A 208 13.96 16.86 3.39
C ASN A 208 14.83 18.00 3.92
N ASN A 209 14.37 18.70 4.97
CA ASN A 209 15.07 19.83 5.58
C ASN A 209 15.64 19.51 6.96
N PHE A 210 15.74 18.23 7.33
CA PHE A 210 16.42 17.84 8.56
C PHE A 210 17.93 18.01 8.44
N ASP A 211 18.50 18.72 9.41
CA ASP A 211 19.93 18.89 9.58
C ASP A 211 20.36 18.14 10.86
N GLU A 212 21.47 17.40 10.78
CA GLU A 212 22.01 16.60 11.90
C GLU A 212 22.41 17.47 13.10
N VAL A 213 22.66 18.77 12.89
CA VAL A 213 23.09 19.71 13.94
C VAL A 213 21.90 20.45 14.59
N ASP A 214 20.66 20.11 14.20
CA ASP A 214 19.48 20.79 14.72
C ASP A 214 19.17 20.40 16.18
N LYS A 215 19.23 21.39 17.07
CA LYS A 215 18.92 21.22 18.50
C LYS A 215 17.48 20.79 18.78
N ASN A 216 16.57 20.98 17.83
CA ASN A 216 15.16 20.62 17.95
C ASN A 216 14.77 19.43 17.06
N LEU A 217 15.74 18.62 16.62
CA LEU A 217 15.51 17.52 15.69
C LEU A 217 14.45 16.53 16.17
N GLU A 218 14.45 16.17 17.46
CA GLU A 218 13.47 15.25 18.03
C GLU A 218 12.04 15.80 17.96
N ASP A 219 11.85 17.10 18.23
CA ASP A 219 10.52 17.74 18.14
C ASP A 219 10.04 17.79 16.69
N LYS A 220 10.96 18.04 15.75
CA LYS A 220 10.65 18.00 14.32
C LYS A 220 10.27 16.59 13.86
N ILE A 221 10.95 15.55 14.35
CA ILE A 221 10.60 14.16 14.05
C ILE A 221 9.21 13.83 14.58
N ILE A 222 8.90 14.21 15.83
CA ILE A 222 7.58 13.99 16.43
C ILE A 222 6.50 14.72 15.63
N LEU A 223 6.74 15.98 15.27
CA LEU A 223 5.81 16.75 14.43
C LEU A 223 5.58 16.08 13.07
N THR A 224 6.65 15.60 12.41
CA THR A 224 6.54 14.87 11.14
C THR A 224 5.69 13.61 11.30
N LEU A 225 5.90 12.84 12.37
CA LEU A 225 5.11 11.64 12.67
C LEU A 225 3.65 11.98 12.99
N GLN A 226 3.37 13.15 13.56
CA GLN A 226 2.00 13.61 13.83
C GLN A 226 1.25 13.99 12.55
N LEU A 227 1.97 14.58 11.59
CA LEU A 227 1.43 14.97 10.29
C LEU A 227 1.14 13.74 9.41
N ASP A 228 2.15 12.88 9.22
CA ASP A 228 2.01 11.66 8.43
C ASP A 228 2.84 10.52 9.03
N PRO A 229 2.23 9.68 9.89
CA PRO A 229 2.93 8.53 10.45
C PRO A 229 3.23 7.43 9.43
N PHE A 230 2.69 7.47 8.21
CA PHE A 230 2.98 6.49 7.16
C PHE A 230 4.15 6.92 6.25
N ASN A 231 4.71 8.12 6.45
CA ASN A 231 5.83 8.61 5.67
C ASN A 231 7.09 7.79 5.92
N VAL A 232 7.41 6.84 5.05
CA VAL A 232 8.55 5.92 5.19
C VAL A 232 9.91 6.65 5.30
N ASP A 233 10.03 7.86 4.77
CA ASP A 233 11.28 8.62 4.78
C ASP A 233 11.69 9.07 6.19
N ILE A 234 10.73 9.30 7.10
CA ILE A 234 11.04 9.63 8.51
C ILE A 234 11.73 8.46 9.21
N TYR A 235 11.22 7.24 9.00
CA TYR A 235 11.78 6.02 9.57
C TYR A 235 13.17 5.75 8.98
N ARG A 236 13.33 5.97 7.67
CA ARG A 236 14.63 5.88 6.99
C ARG A 236 15.65 6.84 7.62
N TYR A 237 15.24 8.09 7.86
CA TYR A 237 16.12 9.09 8.47
C TYR A 237 16.53 8.69 9.90
N ILE A 238 15.57 8.29 10.74
CA ILE A 238 15.84 7.88 12.13
C ILE A 238 16.81 6.67 12.18
N ILE A 239 16.57 5.65 11.36
CA ILE A 239 17.38 4.42 11.33
C ILE A 239 18.78 4.69 10.78
N ASN A 240 18.89 5.47 9.70
CA ASN A 240 20.19 5.72 9.08
C ASN A 240 21.12 6.53 10.00
N ASN A 241 20.56 7.45 10.79
CA ASN A 241 21.29 8.31 11.71
C ASN A 241 21.37 7.78 13.14
N ASN A 242 20.86 6.58 13.43
CA ASN A 242 20.82 5.97 14.76
C ASN A 242 20.22 6.90 15.84
N ILE A 243 19.09 7.55 15.52
CA ILE A 243 18.47 8.54 16.42
C ILE A 243 17.54 7.85 17.41
N GLY A 244 17.81 8.05 18.71
CA GLY A 244 16.95 7.64 19.82
C GLY A 244 16.84 6.12 20.07
N ASP A 245 15.83 5.71 20.86
CA ASP A 245 15.60 4.31 21.19
C ASP A 245 14.80 3.60 20.08
N HIS A 246 15.44 2.65 19.43
CA HIS A 246 14.86 1.85 18.36
C HIS A 246 13.70 0.94 18.82
N LYS A 247 13.53 0.64 20.11
CA LYS A 247 12.39 -0.12 20.64
C LYS A 247 11.08 0.66 20.57
N ASP A 248 11.14 1.95 20.89
CA ASP A 248 9.99 2.86 20.81
C ASP A 248 9.56 3.01 19.35
N LEU A 249 10.53 3.20 18.45
CA LEU A 249 10.29 3.24 17.01
C LEU A 249 9.67 1.94 16.48
N ALA A 250 10.20 0.78 16.89
CA ALA A 250 9.67 -0.51 16.48
C ALA A 250 8.20 -0.71 16.91
N SER A 251 7.83 -0.21 18.09
CA SER A 251 6.44 -0.25 18.57
C SER A 251 5.49 0.57 17.68
N LEU A 252 5.94 1.72 17.19
CA LEU A 252 5.19 2.54 16.23
C LEU A 252 5.09 1.89 14.87
N VAL A 253 6.21 1.39 14.33
CA VAL A 253 6.26 0.70 13.03
C VAL A 253 5.27 -0.46 13.00
N LYS A 254 5.25 -1.28 14.06
CA LYS A 254 4.29 -2.37 14.22
C LYS A 254 2.85 -1.86 14.33
N TYR A 255 2.64 -0.76 15.03
CA TYR A 255 1.31 -0.20 15.20
C TYR A 255 0.76 0.41 13.91
N PHE A 256 1.57 1.06 13.07
CA PHE A 256 1.16 1.57 11.76
C PHE A 256 1.25 0.52 10.64
N ASP A 257 1.83 -0.66 10.91
CA ASP A 257 2.06 -1.74 9.95
C ASP A 257 2.91 -1.31 8.74
N ILE A 258 3.99 -0.58 9.03
CA ILE A 258 4.93 -0.08 8.04
C ILE A 258 6.02 -1.12 7.82
N SER A 259 6.29 -1.47 6.56
CA SER A 259 7.43 -2.32 6.23
C SER A 259 8.71 -1.48 6.17
N LEU A 260 9.72 -1.88 6.94
CA LEU A 260 11.05 -1.27 6.94
C LEU A 260 12.13 -2.21 6.39
N GLU A 261 11.75 -3.31 5.74
CA GLU A 261 12.66 -4.37 5.28
C GLU A 261 13.80 -3.82 4.42
N ASP A 262 13.50 -3.00 3.41
CA ASP A 262 14.53 -2.41 2.53
C ASP A 262 15.45 -1.43 3.25
N ILE A 263 14.90 -0.64 4.18
CA ILE A 263 15.66 0.35 4.96
C ILE A 263 16.65 -0.37 5.87
N VAL A 264 16.16 -1.37 6.61
CA VAL A 264 16.98 -2.16 7.53
C VAL A 264 18.03 -2.92 6.74
N ASN A 265 17.66 -3.62 5.66
CA ASN A 265 18.64 -4.34 4.84
C ASN A 265 19.71 -3.41 4.25
N LYS A 266 19.35 -2.20 3.81
CA LYS A 266 20.32 -1.20 3.35
C LYS A 266 21.25 -0.75 4.47
N LYS A 267 20.73 -0.48 5.68
CA LYS A 267 21.54 -0.14 6.85
C LYS A 267 22.48 -1.30 7.22
N LEU A 268 21.97 -2.53 7.28
CA LEU A 268 22.75 -3.72 7.58
C LEU A 268 23.86 -3.97 6.56
N SER A 269 23.64 -3.64 5.28
CA SER A 269 24.69 -3.79 4.26
C SER A 269 25.92 -2.90 4.52
N THR A 270 25.74 -1.79 5.24
CA THR A 270 26.86 -0.93 5.68
C THR A 270 27.65 -1.54 6.85
N LEU A 271 27.05 -2.49 7.59
CA LEU A 271 27.70 -3.24 8.67
C LEU A 271 28.54 -4.42 8.17
N ILE A 272 28.62 -4.65 6.86
CA ILE A 272 29.63 -5.52 6.27
C ILE A 272 30.83 -4.62 5.88
N PRO A 273 31.82 -4.36 6.76
CA PRO A 273 33.10 -3.87 6.29
C PRO A 273 33.69 -4.84 5.27
N SER A 274 34.45 -4.29 4.33
CA SER A 274 35.29 -5.02 3.39
C SER A 274 36.35 -5.94 4.03
N LEU A 275 36.46 -6.01 5.36
CA LEU A 275 37.42 -6.81 6.12
C LEU A 275 36.75 -7.36 7.40
N ILE A 276 36.00 -8.47 7.27
CA ILE A 276 35.80 -9.38 8.40
C ILE A 276 37.16 -10.05 8.66
N LEU A 277 37.80 -9.68 9.77
CA LEU A 277 39.18 -10.05 10.09
C LEU A 277 39.31 -11.27 11.01
N SER A 278 38.20 -11.73 11.63
CA SER A 278 38.19 -12.85 12.56
C SER A 278 36.80 -13.47 12.72
N GLU A 279 36.76 -14.72 13.18
CA GLU A 279 35.54 -15.44 13.55
C GLU A 279 34.71 -14.69 14.60
N GLU A 280 35.36 -14.20 15.66
CA GLU A 280 34.73 -13.46 16.74
C GLU A 280 33.97 -12.23 16.21
N LYS A 281 34.61 -11.43 15.33
CA LYS A 281 33.96 -10.28 14.70
C LYS A 281 32.80 -10.68 13.80
N ALA A 282 32.91 -11.80 13.09
CA ALA A 282 31.83 -12.29 12.25
C ALA A 282 30.60 -12.72 13.08
N LEU A 283 30.83 -13.38 14.23
CA LEU A 283 29.77 -13.77 15.16
C LEU A 283 29.12 -12.55 15.83
N ASP A 284 29.89 -11.54 16.22
CA ASP A 284 29.38 -10.30 16.79
C ASP A 284 28.47 -9.56 15.79
N ILE A 285 28.93 -9.39 14.55
CA ILE A 285 28.12 -8.74 13.50
C ILE A 285 26.88 -9.58 13.17
N LYS A 286 26.99 -10.91 13.15
CA LYS A 286 25.82 -11.81 12.98
C LYS A 286 24.78 -11.56 14.06
N GLN A 287 25.19 -11.47 15.32
CA GLN A 287 24.27 -11.22 16.42
C GLN A 287 23.64 -9.83 16.34
N GLU A 288 24.40 -8.82 15.93
CA GLU A 288 23.89 -7.47 15.69
C GLU A 288 22.84 -7.44 14.57
N ILE A 289 23.10 -8.11 13.43
CA ILE A 289 22.14 -8.28 12.34
C ILE A 289 20.86 -8.94 12.84
N LEU A 290 20.97 -10.05 13.57
CA LEU A 290 19.80 -10.77 14.10
C LEU A 290 18.99 -9.89 15.07
N ASN A 291 19.66 -9.09 15.90
CA ASN A 291 18.99 -8.16 16.80
C ASN A 291 18.19 -7.10 16.04
N TYR A 292 18.77 -6.48 15.01
CA TYR A 292 18.08 -5.51 14.14
C TYR A 292 16.91 -6.15 13.38
N MET A 293 17.12 -7.34 12.82
CA MET A 293 16.07 -8.06 12.09
C MET A 293 14.89 -8.39 13.00
N ASN A 294 15.15 -8.89 14.20
CA ASN A 294 14.12 -9.21 15.19
C ASN A 294 13.38 -7.95 15.65
N MET A 295 14.10 -6.85 15.88
CA MET A 295 13.53 -5.59 16.35
C MET A 295 12.52 -5.00 15.36
N TYR A 296 12.83 -5.06 14.05
CA TYR A 296 11.98 -4.50 12.99
C TYR A 296 11.15 -5.54 12.24
N ASN A 297 11.06 -6.78 12.76
CA ASN A 297 10.32 -7.89 12.16
C ASN A 297 10.71 -8.19 10.69
N VAL A 298 12.00 -8.06 10.38
CA VAL A 298 12.58 -8.34 9.06
C VAL A 298 12.79 -9.84 8.95
N LYS A 299 12.18 -10.47 7.95
CA LYS A 299 12.20 -11.94 7.80
C LYS A 299 13.43 -12.46 7.05
N LYS A 300 13.99 -11.66 6.13
CA LYS A 300 15.08 -12.07 5.25
C LYS A 300 16.11 -10.97 5.12
N SER A 301 17.39 -11.37 5.05
CA SER A 301 18.48 -10.44 4.82
C SER A 301 19.60 -11.13 4.05
N SER A 302 19.90 -10.63 2.85
CA SER A 302 21.07 -11.08 2.06
C SER A 302 22.40 -10.82 2.79
N VAL A 303 22.40 -9.86 3.73
CA VAL A 303 23.53 -9.54 4.61
C VAL A 303 23.78 -10.68 5.58
N LEU A 304 22.72 -11.23 6.20
CA LEU A 304 22.82 -12.39 7.08
C LEU A 304 23.33 -13.62 6.31
N ASP A 305 22.82 -13.85 5.11
CA ASP A 305 23.28 -14.94 4.24
C ASP A 305 24.77 -14.80 3.91
N SER A 306 25.23 -13.57 3.64
CA SER A 306 26.63 -13.27 3.36
C SER A 306 27.53 -13.55 4.57
N ILE A 307 27.12 -13.18 5.78
CA ILE A 307 27.90 -13.48 7.00
C ILE A 307 27.92 -14.97 7.31
N ASN A 308 26.81 -15.68 7.13
CA ASN A 308 26.79 -17.14 7.29
C ASN A 308 27.77 -17.82 6.34
N SER A 309 27.83 -17.39 5.07
CA SER A 309 28.80 -17.91 4.10
C SER A 309 30.25 -17.61 4.47
N ILE A 310 30.54 -16.46 5.10
CA ILE A 310 31.89 -16.14 5.59
C ILE A 310 32.26 -17.03 6.78
N LEU A 311 31.35 -17.23 7.73
CA LEU A 311 31.56 -18.12 8.88
C LEU A 311 31.81 -19.57 8.42
N GLU A 312 31.03 -20.09 7.48
CA GLU A 312 31.25 -21.41 6.87
C GLU A 312 32.67 -21.56 6.31
N LYS A 313 33.16 -20.55 5.58
CA LYS A 313 34.54 -20.55 5.04
C LYS A 313 35.63 -20.49 6.09
N ILE A 314 35.36 -19.93 7.28
CA ILE A 314 36.31 -19.92 8.40
C ILE A 314 36.37 -21.31 9.04
N TYR A 315 35.25 -22.02 9.13
CA TYR A 315 35.19 -23.37 9.69
C TYR A 315 35.73 -24.47 8.75
N ASP A 316 35.81 -24.20 7.45
CA ASP A 316 36.37 -25.11 6.43
C ASP A 316 37.93 -25.04 6.29
N ILE A 317 38.64 -24.40 7.24
CA ILE A 317 40.11 -24.30 7.32
C ILE A 317 40.64 -25.08 8.54
#